data_AF-A0A1E9IML8-F1
#
_entry.id   AF-A0A1E9IML8-F1
#
_cell.length_a   1.000
_cell.length_b   1.000
_cell.length_c   1.000
_cell.angle_alpha   90.00
_cell.angle_beta   90.00
_cell.angle_gamma   90.00
#
_symmetry.space_group_name_H-M   'P 1'
#
loop_
_entity.id
_entity.type
_entity.pdbx_description
1 polymer ?
#
loop_
_entity_poly.entity_id
_entity_poly.type
_entity_poly.pdbx_seq_one_letter_code
_entity_poly.pdbx_strand_id
1 'polypeptide(L)'
;MHSNLHHESINKLPLWFEQVKDIFDFWPFAYYPYYMRKDECGLGVEDIYSMDKVQADWEYIREFTEKVNKEGFPMFMGYEWQGAGKDGDHNVFFLKNNQNPYFPLRYSELEKNFREVDCIAIPHHLAYELGHRGKNWETHNDKFSPFAEIYSSHGSSENDESQFTMDRHIHMGPRTGVTAVEKGWEKGHQFGVIASGDNHSVPGVYGFGYIAVLAEDNTKESIWDAFINKRVYGVSKDRIKLDFSIDDTIMGGSVTPKKDSKLVLNVEASNAIDRIEIIEDNITTEMIPHTSTWEKKALDKNVQFKFKADFGWGPDRRIFPDIKSRNWSGSLSTEGKILSIEKCWSNFGQRLYDVTDNSCKFDLTSYKTTATGKWMGPSAVTTEGFIFEISAPIDSFITLTVDGKEYKFEVKELFESSRLIPLLEEAEELLKENFNFTEYYRTDPWWHNAYKIKLSKAVPVSGYTRRIEKTIDTTNISNVRVRVWQKDGGAAWSSPIFVK
;
A
#
# COMPACT_ATOMS: atom_id res chain seq x y z
N MET A 1 4.02 2.38 5.35
CA MET A 1 5.33 2.46 6.03
C MET A 1 6.41 2.30 4.98
N HIS A 2 7.65 2.73 5.22
CA HIS A 2 8.82 2.48 4.34
C HIS A 2 8.87 3.36 3.07
N SER A 3 9.59 4.48 3.18
CA SER A 3 9.92 5.40 2.09
C SER A 3 11.41 5.74 2.23
N ASN A 4 12.20 5.23 1.28
CA ASN A 4 13.65 5.19 1.27
C ASN A 4 14.22 6.36 0.47
N LEU A 5 14.45 7.49 1.16
CA LEU A 5 15.08 8.64 0.55
C LEU A 5 16.61 8.53 0.68
N HIS A 6 17.27 8.51 -0.47
CA HIS A 6 18.72 8.43 -0.59
C HIS A 6 19.39 9.78 -0.35
N HIS A 7 20.67 9.77 0.05
CA HIS A 7 21.51 10.96 0.22
C HIS A 7 21.41 11.93 -0.97
N GLU A 8 21.49 11.44 -2.21
CA GLU A 8 21.48 12.28 -3.42
C GLU A 8 20.16 13.00 -3.66
N SER A 9 19.10 12.58 -2.98
CA SER A 9 17.77 13.19 -3.04
C SER A 9 17.28 13.67 -1.68
N ILE A 10 18.14 13.76 -0.66
CA ILE A 10 17.71 14.10 0.71
C ILE A 10 17.03 15.47 0.77
N ASN A 11 17.45 16.41 -0.10
CA ASN A 11 16.85 17.72 -0.26
C ASN A 11 15.39 17.70 -0.78
N LYS A 12 14.90 16.56 -1.26
CA LYS A 12 13.49 16.37 -1.66
C LYS A 12 12.58 15.98 -0.49
N LEU A 13 13.12 15.83 0.73
CA LEU A 13 12.33 15.51 1.92
C LEU A 13 11.09 16.40 2.09
N PRO A 14 11.15 17.74 1.88
CA PRO A 14 9.96 18.59 1.95
C PRO A 14 8.92 18.26 0.88
N LEU A 15 9.34 17.99 -0.36
CA LEU A 15 8.44 17.59 -1.45
C LEU A 15 7.75 16.25 -1.16
N TRP A 16 8.49 15.29 -0.59
CA TRP A 16 7.95 14.00 -0.17
C TRP A 16 6.92 14.19 0.95
N PHE A 17 7.22 15.07 1.91
CA PHE A 17 6.31 15.35 3.02
C PHE A 17 4.99 15.97 2.55
N GLU A 18 5.01 16.91 1.60
CA GLU A 18 3.76 17.51 1.07
C GLU A 18 2.83 16.44 0.48
N GLN A 19 3.37 15.48 -0.28
CA GLN A 19 2.58 14.36 -0.78
C GLN A 19 2.10 13.44 0.34
N VAL A 20 2.97 13.11 1.29
CA VAL A 20 2.63 12.22 2.41
C VAL A 20 1.52 12.81 3.27
N LYS A 21 1.55 14.11 3.54
CA LYS A 21 0.55 14.82 4.33
C LYS A 21 -0.85 14.70 3.71
N ASP A 22 -0.93 14.58 2.39
CA ASP A 22 -2.19 14.35 1.69
C ASP A 22 -2.65 12.89 1.72
N ILE A 23 -1.74 11.92 1.83
CA ILE A 23 -2.04 10.50 1.63
C ILE A 23 -2.03 9.71 2.95
N PHE A 24 -1.34 10.14 4.00
CA PHE A 24 -1.16 9.36 5.23
C PHE A 24 -1.55 10.14 6.49
N ASP A 25 -1.98 9.39 7.50
CA ASP A 25 -2.31 9.92 8.82
C ASP A 25 -1.05 10.13 9.69
N PHE A 26 0.03 9.40 9.39
CA PHE A 26 1.36 9.49 10.01
C PHE A 26 2.45 9.03 9.03
N TRP A 27 3.72 9.33 9.30
CA TRP A 27 4.82 8.96 8.41
C TRP A 27 6.05 8.37 9.10
N PRO A 28 6.30 7.06 8.91
CA PRO A 28 7.59 6.45 9.21
C PRO A 28 8.53 6.60 8.00
N PHE A 29 9.48 7.52 8.12
CA PHE A 29 10.47 7.86 7.12
C PHE A 29 11.76 7.06 7.34
N ALA A 30 12.23 6.35 6.32
CA ALA A 30 13.46 5.57 6.38
C ALA A 30 14.53 6.24 5.52
N TYR A 31 15.58 6.74 6.16
CA TYR A 31 16.77 7.22 5.47
C TYR A 31 17.55 6.05 4.88
N TYR A 32 17.95 6.17 3.61
CA TYR A 32 18.75 5.16 2.93
C TYR A 32 20.18 5.70 2.68
N PRO A 33 21.17 5.33 3.52
CA PRO A 33 22.52 5.88 3.44
C PRO A 33 23.46 5.13 2.48
N TYR A 34 22.96 4.16 1.73
CA TYR A 34 23.78 3.31 0.87
C TYR A 34 23.85 3.84 -0.57
N TYR A 35 24.97 3.58 -1.23
CA TYR A 35 25.21 3.94 -2.63
C TYR A 35 26.06 2.88 -3.34
N MET A 36 26.06 2.92 -4.66
CA MET A 36 26.91 2.04 -5.47
C MET A 36 28.29 2.66 -5.66
N ARG A 37 29.30 2.19 -4.93
CA ARG A 37 30.71 2.54 -5.19
C ARG A 37 31.35 1.59 -6.18
N LYS A 38 32.40 2.06 -6.85
CA LYS A 38 33.27 1.19 -7.64
C LYS A 38 34.35 0.61 -6.75
N ASP A 39 34.45 -0.71 -6.73
CA ASP A 39 35.54 -1.41 -6.07
C ASP A 39 36.84 -1.37 -6.91
N GLU A 40 37.97 -1.84 -6.37
CA GLU A 40 39.29 -1.77 -7.02
C GLU A 40 39.31 -2.39 -8.42
N CYS A 41 38.49 -3.42 -8.65
CA CYS A 41 38.36 -4.08 -9.96
C CYS A 41 37.31 -3.42 -10.91
N GLY A 42 36.63 -2.35 -10.47
CA GLY A 42 35.58 -1.67 -11.23
C GLY A 42 34.18 -2.26 -11.10
N LEU A 43 34.01 -3.31 -10.29
CA LEU A 43 32.69 -3.84 -9.92
C LEU A 43 31.92 -2.80 -9.10
N GLY A 44 30.63 -2.62 -9.37
CA GLY A 44 29.77 -1.82 -8.50
C GLY A 44 29.40 -2.63 -7.26
N VAL A 45 29.68 -2.10 -6.08
CA VAL A 45 29.29 -2.69 -4.79
C VAL A 45 28.48 -1.67 -3.99
N GLU A 46 27.43 -2.14 -3.33
CA GLU A 46 26.67 -1.30 -2.40
C GLU A 46 27.50 -1.09 -1.13
N ASP A 47 27.61 0.16 -0.69
CA ASP A 47 28.34 0.55 0.51
C ASP A 47 27.68 1.77 1.15
N ILE A 48 28.01 2.04 2.41
CA ILE A 48 27.48 3.20 3.13
C ILE A 48 28.28 4.46 2.79
N TYR A 49 27.61 5.61 2.69
CA TYR A 49 28.32 6.89 2.63
C TYR A 49 29.20 7.12 3.87
N SER A 50 30.23 7.97 3.69
CA SER A 50 31.08 8.42 4.80
C SER A 50 30.24 8.96 5.96
N MET A 51 30.67 8.68 7.20
CA MET A 51 29.88 9.03 8.39
C MET A 51 29.61 10.52 8.54
N ASP A 52 30.49 11.40 8.05
CA ASP A 52 30.25 12.85 8.06
C ASP A 52 29.02 13.23 7.22
N LYS A 53 28.82 12.59 6.06
CA LYS A 53 27.64 12.80 5.21
C LYS A 53 26.39 12.24 5.84
N VAL A 54 26.46 11.02 6.36
CA VAL A 54 25.35 10.36 7.04
C VAL A 54 24.90 11.19 8.24
N GLN A 55 25.83 11.72 9.04
CA GLN A 55 25.51 12.55 10.19
C GLN A 55 24.86 13.89 9.77
N ALA A 56 25.35 14.50 8.68
CA ALA A 56 24.75 15.73 8.15
C ALA A 56 23.32 15.52 7.66
N ASP A 57 23.06 14.45 6.91
CA ASP A 57 21.71 14.08 6.47
C ASP A 57 20.81 13.76 7.67
N TRP A 58 21.33 13.00 8.65
CA TRP A 58 20.58 12.61 9.85
C TRP A 58 20.14 13.81 10.69
N GLU A 59 21.01 14.80 10.88
CA GLU A 59 20.64 16.04 11.59
C GLU A 59 19.60 16.85 10.81
N TYR A 60 19.74 16.94 9.48
CA TYR A 60 18.73 17.58 8.63
C TYR A 60 17.35 16.90 8.76
N ILE A 61 17.32 15.56 8.72
CA ILE A 61 16.10 14.77 8.93
C ILE A 61 15.53 15.00 10.34
N ARG A 62 16.39 15.06 11.37
CA ARG A 62 15.99 15.29 12.76
C ARG A 62 15.29 16.64 12.90
N GLU A 63 15.92 17.72 12.45
CA GLU A 63 15.35 19.08 12.49
C GLU A 63 14.00 19.14 11.76
N PHE A 64 13.92 18.53 10.57
CA PHE A 64 12.67 18.46 9.80
C PHE A 64 11.58 17.69 10.55
N THR A 65 11.92 16.52 11.10
CA THR A 65 11.00 15.64 11.82
C THR A 65 10.49 16.29 13.10
N GLU A 66 11.34 16.99 13.86
CA GLU A 66 10.93 17.74 15.05
C GLU A 66 9.98 18.88 14.71
N LYS A 67 10.26 19.62 13.63
CA LYS A 67 9.36 20.66 13.12
C LYS A 67 7.99 20.09 12.75
N VAL A 68 7.96 19.02 11.95
CA VAL A 68 6.73 18.36 11.51
C VAL A 68 5.91 17.82 12.68
N ASN A 69 6.55 17.18 13.65
CA ASN A 69 5.88 16.71 14.86
C ASN A 69 5.31 17.85 15.70
N LYS A 70 6.03 18.97 15.82
CA LYS A 70 5.54 20.18 16.52
C LYS A 70 4.33 20.82 15.82
N GLU A 71 4.23 20.69 14.50
CA GLU A 71 3.06 21.11 13.72
C GLU A 71 1.88 20.13 13.82
N GLY A 72 2.04 19.01 14.55
CA GLY A 72 0.97 18.07 14.89
C GLY A 72 0.85 16.87 13.96
N PHE A 73 1.79 16.67 13.03
CA PHE A 73 1.80 15.48 12.16
C PHE A 73 2.78 14.42 12.70
N PRO A 74 2.34 13.21 13.07
CA PRO A 74 3.23 12.20 13.62
C PRO A 74 4.21 11.68 12.58
N MET A 75 5.48 12.02 12.74
CA MET A 75 6.57 11.57 11.89
C MET A 75 7.62 10.81 12.72
N PHE A 76 7.91 9.59 12.31
CA PHE A 76 8.94 8.73 12.88
C PHE A 76 10.14 8.72 11.93
N MET A 77 11.23 9.38 12.34
CA MET A 77 12.48 9.24 11.62
C MET A 77 13.13 7.90 11.92
N GLY A 78 13.71 7.32 10.88
CA GLY A 78 14.37 6.03 10.93
C GLY A 78 15.34 5.87 9.78
N TYR A 79 15.96 4.70 9.70
CA TYR A 79 16.90 4.36 8.64
C TYR A 79 16.79 2.87 8.29
N GLU A 80 17.17 2.52 7.07
CA GLU A 80 17.31 1.11 6.68
C GLU A 80 18.68 0.59 7.14
N TRP A 81 18.67 -0.59 7.78
CA TRP A 81 19.85 -1.33 8.20
C TRP A 81 19.92 -2.66 7.46
N GLN A 82 21.05 -2.94 6.82
CA GLN A 82 21.26 -4.15 6.01
C GLN A 82 22.33 -5.10 6.60
N GLY A 83 23.17 -4.58 7.50
CA GLY A 83 24.27 -5.33 8.12
C GLY A 83 25.15 -6.06 7.11
N ALA A 84 25.52 -7.30 7.42
CA ALA A 84 26.23 -8.19 6.49
C ALA A 84 25.30 -9.01 5.57
N GLY A 85 24.01 -8.66 5.47
CA GLY A 85 23.00 -9.42 4.71
C GLY A 85 22.62 -10.78 5.33
N LYS A 86 23.04 -11.05 6.56
CA LYS A 86 22.87 -12.38 7.21
C LYS A 86 21.65 -12.50 8.12
N ASP A 87 21.01 -11.39 8.47
CA ASP A 87 19.86 -11.35 9.38
C ASP A 87 18.59 -10.81 8.72
N GLY A 88 18.64 -10.54 7.42
CA GLY A 88 17.65 -9.75 6.70
C GLY A 88 17.76 -8.26 7.01
N ASP A 89 17.20 -7.44 6.13
CA ASP A 89 17.23 -5.99 6.27
C ASP A 89 16.11 -5.52 7.19
N HIS A 90 16.36 -4.44 7.93
CA HIS A 90 15.41 -3.89 8.89
C HIS A 90 15.30 -2.38 8.77
N ASN A 91 14.07 -1.89 8.84
CA ASN A 91 13.79 -0.48 9.05
C ASN A 91 13.83 -0.16 10.55
N VAL A 92 14.78 0.66 10.98
CA VAL A 92 14.98 1.05 12.37
C VAL A 92 14.29 2.39 12.61
N PHE A 93 13.31 2.42 13.52
CA PHE A 93 12.56 3.62 13.89
C PHE A 93 12.67 3.92 15.37
N PHE A 94 12.55 5.19 15.72
CA PHE A 94 12.62 5.66 17.09
C PHE A 94 11.36 6.44 17.48
N LEU A 95 10.90 6.26 18.72
CA LEU A 95 9.89 7.14 19.30
C LEU A 95 10.46 8.55 19.49
N LYS A 96 11.66 8.62 20.03
CA LYS A 96 12.39 9.86 20.29
C LYS A 96 13.33 10.14 19.13
N ASN A 97 13.59 11.41 18.83
CA ASN A 97 14.40 11.79 17.67
C ASN A 97 15.88 12.04 18.05
N ASN A 98 16.32 11.69 19.27
CA ASN A 98 17.60 12.10 19.84
C ASN A 98 18.74 11.07 19.66
N GLN A 99 18.47 9.96 18.99
CA GLN A 99 19.42 8.89 18.72
C GLN A 99 20.19 9.16 17.42
N ASN A 100 21.39 8.60 17.32
CA ASN A 100 22.15 8.53 16.07
C ASN A 100 21.99 7.14 15.45
N PRO A 101 22.05 7.01 14.11
CA PRO A 101 21.94 5.72 13.47
C PRO A 101 23.19 4.88 13.76
N TYR A 102 23.01 3.57 13.87
CA TYR A 102 24.08 2.61 14.15
C TYR A 102 24.05 1.49 13.11
N PHE A 103 25.20 1.20 12.50
CA PHE A 103 25.34 0.28 11.37
C PHE A 103 26.26 -0.91 11.70
N PRO A 104 25.91 -1.76 12.67
CA PRO A 104 26.66 -2.97 12.97
C PRO A 104 26.49 -4.01 11.87
N LEU A 105 27.33 -5.05 11.86
CA LEU A 105 27.22 -6.11 10.86
C LEU A 105 26.14 -7.14 11.19
N ARG A 106 25.74 -7.26 12.46
CA ARG A 106 24.78 -8.27 12.94
C ARG A 106 23.60 -7.66 13.69
N TYR A 107 22.44 -8.29 13.56
CA TYR A 107 21.22 -7.86 14.23
C TYR A 107 21.34 -7.88 15.76
N SER A 108 22.06 -8.85 16.33
CA SER A 108 22.28 -8.94 17.79
C SER A 108 23.07 -7.76 18.35
N GLU A 109 23.97 -7.17 17.58
CA GLU A 109 24.71 -5.96 17.96
C GLU A 109 23.81 -4.72 17.87
N LEU A 110 22.94 -4.67 16.84
CA LEU A 110 21.93 -3.63 16.69
C LEU A 110 20.94 -3.63 17.86
N GLU A 111 20.39 -4.80 18.19
CA GLU A 111 19.48 -5.00 19.32
C GLU A 111 20.15 -4.62 20.64
N LYS A 112 21.38 -5.07 20.88
CA LYS A 112 22.13 -4.73 22.09
C LYS A 112 22.35 -3.23 22.24
N ASN A 113 22.61 -2.52 21.14
CA ASN A 113 22.83 -1.07 21.16
C ASN A 113 21.57 -0.28 21.53
N PHE A 114 20.39 -0.77 21.10
CA PHE A 114 19.13 -0.05 21.27
C PHE A 114 18.16 -0.68 22.29
N ARG A 115 18.58 -1.70 23.03
CA ARG A 115 17.73 -2.45 23.98
C ARG A 115 17.01 -1.56 25.00
N GLU A 116 17.70 -0.53 25.50
CA GLU A 116 17.18 0.41 26.52
C GLU A 116 16.63 1.70 25.90
N VAL A 117 16.41 1.70 24.59
CA VAL A 117 15.89 2.83 23.81
C VAL A 117 14.51 2.45 23.28
N ASP A 118 13.61 3.42 23.23
CA ASP A 118 12.32 3.30 22.53
C ASP A 118 12.58 3.23 21.01
N CYS A 119 13.04 2.07 20.56
CA CYS A 119 13.48 1.77 19.21
C CYS A 119 12.90 0.42 18.76
N ILE A 120 12.47 0.35 17.51
CA ILE A 120 12.03 -0.88 16.86
C ILE A 120 12.81 -1.07 15.56
N ALA A 121 13.14 -2.31 15.22
CA ALA A 121 13.76 -2.69 13.96
C ALA A 121 12.82 -3.65 13.22
N ILE A 122 12.19 -3.20 12.16
CA ILE A 122 11.13 -3.93 11.44
C ILE A 122 11.74 -4.62 10.23
N PRO A 123 11.83 -5.95 10.20
CA PRO A 123 12.42 -6.63 9.06
C PRO A 123 11.53 -6.45 7.81
N HIS A 124 12.16 -6.24 6.64
CA HIS A 124 11.44 -6.04 5.38
C HIS A 124 11.89 -6.99 4.26
N HIS A 125 11.03 -7.17 3.24
CA HIS A 125 11.16 -8.09 2.11
C HIS A 125 11.81 -9.46 2.46
N LEU A 126 11.21 -10.14 3.43
CA LEU A 126 11.82 -11.21 4.21
C LEU A 126 12.22 -12.45 3.39
N ALA A 127 11.39 -12.80 2.42
CA ALA A 127 11.39 -14.13 1.82
C ALA A 127 12.44 -14.33 0.70
N TYR A 128 13.59 -13.69 0.83
CA TYR A 128 14.79 -13.96 0.03
C TYR A 128 15.68 -15.04 0.66
N GLU A 129 16.70 -15.49 -0.07
CA GLU A 129 17.56 -16.59 0.36
C GLU A 129 18.28 -16.28 1.68
N LEU A 130 18.31 -17.26 2.59
CA LEU A 130 18.93 -17.12 3.90
C LEU A 130 20.43 -16.85 3.75
N GLY A 131 20.93 -15.82 4.44
CA GLY A 131 22.32 -15.38 4.30
C GLY A 131 22.56 -14.43 3.11
N HIS A 132 21.54 -14.17 2.30
CA HIS A 132 21.52 -13.25 1.18
C HIS A 132 20.35 -12.25 1.30
N ARG A 133 20.30 -11.53 2.43
CA ARG A 133 19.25 -10.57 2.83
C ARG A 133 17.88 -11.20 3.13
N GLY A 134 17.76 -12.52 3.08
CA GLY A 134 16.64 -13.26 3.65
C GLY A 134 16.58 -13.18 5.17
N LYS A 135 15.37 -13.08 5.74
CA LYS A 135 15.19 -12.98 7.20
C LYS A 135 15.67 -14.25 7.91
N ASN A 136 16.62 -14.05 8.84
CA ASN A 136 17.00 -15.08 9.78
C ASN A 136 16.07 -15.06 11.00
N TRP A 137 15.20 -16.06 11.13
CA TRP A 137 14.29 -16.17 12.27
C TRP A 137 14.97 -16.67 13.55
N GLU A 138 16.18 -17.25 13.49
CA GLU A 138 16.92 -17.68 14.70
C GLU A 138 17.41 -16.50 15.54
N THR A 139 17.57 -15.31 14.92
CA THR A 139 18.05 -14.11 15.60
C THR A 139 16.95 -13.13 15.96
N HIS A 140 15.68 -13.44 15.63
CA HIS A 140 14.55 -12.55 15.85
C HIS A 140 14.30 -12.30 17.36
N ASN A 141 13.88 -11.09 17.69
CA ASN A 141 13.51 -10.68 19.03
C ASN A 141 12.16 -9.95 18.99
N ASP A 142 11.10 -10.56 19.51
CA ASP A 142 9.73 -10.04 19.48
C ASP A 142 9.56 -8.65 20.12
N LYS A 143 10.45 -8.23 21.03
CA LYS A 143 10.39 -6.90 21.64
C LYS A 143 11.03 -5.84 20.75
N PHE A 144 12.17 -6.17 20.14
CA PHE A 144 12.91 -5.24 19.29
C PHE A 144 12.34 -5.19 17.86
N SER A 145 11.74 -6.28 17.40
CA SER A 145 11.06 -6.43 16.10
C SER A 145 9.61 -6.88 16.31
N PRO A 146 8.73 -6.03 16.88
CA PRO A 146 7.38 -6.43 17.26
C PRO A 146 6.48 -6.81 16.09
N PHE A 147 6.82 -6.40 14.87
CA PHE A 147 6.11 -6.81 13.66
C PHE A 147 7.07 -6.90 12.47
N ALA A 148 6.62 -7.53 11.40
CA ALA A 148 7.40 -7.77 10.18
C ALA A 148 6.61 -7.40 8.92
N GLU A 149 7.33 -7.04 7.84
CA GLU A 149 6.70 -6.81 6.54
C GLU A 149 6.26 -8.12 5.89
N ILE A 150 4.96 -8.27 5.63
CA ILE A 150 4.39 -9.40 4.90
C ILE A 150 4.26 -9.12 3.41
N TYR A 151 4.13 -7.85 3.02
CA TYR A 151 3.93 -7.44 1.63
C TYR A 151 4.55 -6.06 1.35
N SER A 152 5.17 -5.93 0.17
CA SER A 152 5.63 -4.64 -0.35
C SER A 152 5.69 -4.61 -1.87
N SER A 153 6.34 -3.58 -2.44
CA SER A 153 6.66 -3.50 -3.86
C SER A 153 7.50 -4.68 -4.37
N HIS A 154 8.12 -5.45 -3.46
CA HIS A 154 8.82 -6.69 -3.73
C HIS A 154 7.88 -7.87 -3.97
N GLY A 155 6.63 -7.82 -3.48
CA GLY A 155 5.68 -8.94 -3.44
C GLY A 155 5.31 -9.36 -2.03
N SER A 156 4.69 -10.54 -1.88
CA SER A 156 4.36 -11.09 -0.55
C SER A 156 5.42 -12.06 -0.06
N SER A 157 5.86 -11.83 1.18
CA SER A 157 6.72 -12.70 1.99
C SER A 157 5.93 -13.59 2.96
N GLU A 158 4.61 -13.66 2.82
CA GLU A 158 3.73 -14.46 3.71
C GLU A 158 4.19 -15.92 3.81
N ASN A 159 4.23 -16.60 2.67
CA ASN A 159 4.56 -18.02 2.55
C ASN A 159 5.04 -18.36 1.14
N ASP A 160 5.45 -19.62 0.94
CA ASP A 160 6.05 -20.08 -0.33
C ASP A 160 5.08 -20.02 -1.52
N GLU A 161 3.78 -20.21 -1.28
CA GLU A 161 2.73 -20.38 -2.29
C GLU A 161 1.80 -19.16 -2.45
N SER A 162 2.17 -17.99 -1.89
CA SER A 162 1.34 -16.79 -1.96
C SER A 162 1.05 -16.33 -3.40
N GLN A 163 -0.18 -15.88 -3.63
CA GLN A 163 -0.69 -15.37 -4.92
C GLN A 163 0.02 -14.09 -5.39
N PHE A 164 0.53 -13.28 -4.46
CA PHE A 164 1.43 -12.19 -4.80
C PHE A 164 2.84 -12.74 -4.95
N THR A 165 3.37 -12.72 -6.17
CA THR A 165 4.71 -13.20 -6.48
C THR A 165 5.79 -12.19 -6.08
N MET A 166 7.05 -12.64 -5.99
CA MET A 166 8.22 -11.78 -5.75
C MET A 166 9.17 -11.80 -6.95
N ASP A 167 8.70 -11.34 -8.11
CA ASP A 167 9.41 -11.52 -9.39
C ASP A 167 10.04 -10.22 -9.94
N ARG A 168 9.89 -9.10 -9.21
CA ARG A 168 10.29 -7.77 -9.69
C ARG A 168 11.80 -7.54 -9.64
N HIS A 169 12.49 -8.08 -8.63
CA HIS A 169 13.89 -7.75 -8.32
C HIS A 169 14.85 -8.83 -8.83
N ILE A 170 15.24 -8.72 -10.10
CA ILE A 170 16.10 -9.71 -10.80
C ILE A 170 17.40 -10.06 -10.08
N HIS A 171 17.99 -9.13 -9.32
CA HIS A 171 19.26 -9.32 -8.63
C HIS A 171 19.12 -10.05 -7.28
N MET A 172 17.94 -9.97 -6.65
CA MET A 172 17.64 -10.65 -5.39
C MET A 172 17.14 -12.07 -5.61
N GLY A 173 16.53 -12.32 -6.77
CA GLY A 173 15.94 -13.61 -7.12
C GLY A 173 14.48 -13.73 -6.68
N PRO A 174 13.85 -14.90 -6.92
CA PRO A 174 12.48 -15.16 -6.51
C PRO A 174 12.38 -15.40 -4.99
N ARG A 175 11.13 -15.53 -4.51
CA ARG A 175 10.83 -15.93 -3.13
C ARG A 175 11.38 -17.32 -2.79
N THR A 176 11.75 -17.51 -1.52
CA THR A 176 11.93 -18.82 -0.86
C THR A 176 11.04 -18.93 0.37
N GLY A 177 10.44 -20.11 0.59
CA GLY A 177 9.62 -20.38 1.76
C GLY A 177 10.39 -20.45 3.09
N VAL A 178 11.72 -20.57 3.08
CA VAL A 178 12.52 -20.85 4.30
C VAL A 178 12.69 -19.62 5.22
N THR A 179 12.54 -18.42 4.67
CA THR A 179 12.64 -17.13 5.38
C THR A 179 11.31 -16.38 5.42
N ALA A 180 10.24 -16.96 4.89
CA ALA A 180 8.90 -16.38 4.88
C ALA A 180 8.35 -16.12 6.31
N VAL A 181 7.34 -15.24 6.41
CA VAL A 181 6.67 -14.86 7.67
C VAL A 181 6.21 -16.08 8.45
N GLU A 182 5.58 -17.05 7.79
CA GLU A 182 5.07 -18.27 8.41
C GLU A 182 6.14 -19.07 9.18
N LYS A 183 7.41 -19.01 8.75
CA LYS A 183 8.53 -19.67 9.44
C LYS A 183 8.92 -18.99 10.74
N GLY A 184 8.66 -17.69 10.87
CA GLY A 184 8.78 -16.99 12.14
C GLY A 184 7.76 -17.51 13.16
N TRP A 185 6.50 -17.63 12.76
CA TRP A 185 5.44 -18.13 13.64
C TRP A 185 5.59 -19.61 13.99
N GLU A 186 6.03 -20.47 13.05
CA GLU A 186 6.35 -21.89 13.32
C GLU A 186 7.44 -22.06 14.40
N LYS A 187 8.32 -21.07 14.57
CA LYS A 187 9.37 -21.04 15.59
C LYS A 187 8.89 -20.48 16.94
N GLY A 188 7.63 -20.09 17.04
CA GLY A 188 7.03 -19.58 18.26
C GLY A 188 7.23 -18.08 18.49
N HIS A 189 7.77 -17.34 17.52
CA HIS A 189 7.90 -15.88 17.60
C HIS A 189 6.51 -15.22 17.53
N GLN A 190 6.33 -14.16 18.33
CA GLN A 190 5.06 -13.47 18.50
C GLN A 190 5.13 -12.05 18.00
N PHE A 191 5.14 -11.91 16.68
CA PHE A 191 5.19 -10.63 15.97
C PHE A 191 3.93 -10.40 15.12
N GLY A 192 3.53 -9.13 15.00
CA GLY A 192 2.47 -8.68 14.10
C GLY A 192 2.92 -8.55 12.65
N VAL A 193 2.05 -8.19 11.73
CA VAL A 193 2.40 -8.01 10.31
C VAL A 193 1.92 -6.69 9.75
N ILE A 194 2.69 -6.17 8.80
CA ILE A 194 2.39 -4.92 8.10
C ILE A 194 2.63 -5.09 6.60
N ALA A 195 2.08 -4.19 5.81
CA ALA A 195 2.52 -3.97 4.44
C ALA A 195 3.17 -2.58 4.32
N SER A 196 4.13 -2.45 3.40
CA SER A 196 4.92 -1.23 3.25
C SER A 196 5.33 -1.02 1.80
N GLY A 197 5.58 0.22 1.40
CA GLY A 197 5.79 0.52 -0.01
C GLY A 197 7.19 0.20 -0.55
N ASP A 198 8.22 0.28 0.29
CA ASP A 198 9.63 0.27 -0.13
C ASP A 198 9.90 1.26 -1.28
N ASN A 199 9.53 2.51 -1.02
CA ASN A 199 9.47 3.54 -2.05
C ASN A 199 10.77 4.33 -2.15
N HIS A 200 11.44 4.31 -3.31
CA HIS A 200 12.69 5.04 -3.53
C HIS A 200 12.57 6.32 -4.39
N SER A 201 11.40 6.59 -4.98
CA SER A 201 11.23 7.72 -5.91
C SER A 201 10.09 8.67 -5.54
N VAL A 202 8.98 8.10 -5.09
CA VAL A 202 7.76 8.82 -4.67
C VAL A 202 7.22 8.11 -3.44
N PRO A 203 6.90 8.80 -2.34
CA PRO A 203 6.32 8.14 -1.18
C PRO A 203 4.86 7.75 -1.43
N GLY A 204 4.43 6.65 -0.82
CA GLY A 204 3.03 6.24 -0.78
C GLY A 204 2.41 5.77 -2.09
N VAL A 205 3.21 5.18 -2.99
CA VAL A 205 2.76 4.63 -4.27
C VAL A 205 1.59 3.64 -4.07
N TYR A 206 0.47 3.94 -4.72
CA TYR A 206 -0.73 3.10 -4.68
C TYR A 206 -0.46 1.69 -5.23
N GLY A 207 -0.85 0.69 -4.46
CA GLY A 207 -0.61 -0.73 -4.78
C GLY A 207 0.73 -1.30 -4.33
N PHE A 208 1.57 -0.52 -3.63
CA PHE A 208 2.82 -1.05 -3.07
C PHE A 208 2.71 -1.48 -1.61
N GLY A 209 1.58 -1.23 -0.95
CA GLY A 209 1.32 -1.68 0.41
C GLY A 209 1.29 -0.56 1.45
N TYR A 210 0.34 -0.66 2.37
CA TYR A 210 0.20 0.27 3.48
C TYR A 210 0.07 -0.46 4.82
N ILE A 211 0.52 0.23 5.86
CA ILE A 211 0.27 -0.18 7.24
C ILE A 211 -1.04 0.47 7.70
N ALA A 212 -1.82 -0.28 8.45
CA ALA A 212 -2.88 0.25 9.29
C ALA A 212 -2.53 0.00 10.76
N VAL A 213 -2.88 0.95 11.62
CA VAL A 213 -2.52 0.97 13.03
C VAL A 213 -3.78 1.17 13.86
N LEU A 214 -3.99 0.31 14.84
CA LEU A 214 -5.09 0.43 15.80
C LEU A 214 -4.58 1.15 17.06
N ALA A 215 -4.62 2.48 16.98
CA ALA A 215 -4.24 3.41 18.05
C ALA A 215 -5.46 4.11 18.63
N GLU A 216 -5.36 4.57 19.88
CA GLU A 216 -6.44 5.31 20.56
C GLU A 216 -6.70 6.69 19.92
N ASP A 217 -5.63 7.33 19.45
CA ASP A 217 -5.66 8.57 18.68
C ASP A 217 -4.48 8.64 17.69
N ASN A 218 -4.40 9.74 16.94
CA ASN A 218 -3.34 9.97 15.95
C ASN A 218 -2.14 10.75 16.52
N THR A 219 -1.77 10.53 17.78
CA THR A 219 -0.51 11.05 18.33
C THR A 219 0.65 10.10 18.08
N LYS A 220 1.88 10.62 18.12
CA LYS A 220 3.09 9.81 17.92
C LYS A 220 3.20 8.72 18.99
N GLU A 221 2.84 9.05 20.22
CA GLU A 221 2.87 8.15 21.38
C GLU A 221 1.82 7.03 21.27
N SER A 222 0.58 7.35 20.89
CA SER A 222 -0.48 6.33 20.72
C SER A 222 -0.19 5.37 19.57
N ILE A 223 0.36 5.88 18.47
CA ILE A 223 0.81 5.06 17.34
C ILE A 223 1.97 4.16 17.77
N TRP A 224 2.92 4.69 18.53
CA TRP A 224 4.03 3.90 19.06
C TRP A 224 3.58 2.83 20.05
N ASP A 225 2.61 3.12 20.91
CA ASP A 225 2.02 2.11 21.79
C ASP A 225 1.37 0.98 20.97
N ALA A 226 0.68 1.31 19.88
CA ALA A 226 0.14 0.31 18.96
C ALA A 226 1.24 -0.52 18.28
N PHE A 227 2.37 0.10 17.90
CA PHE A 227 3.54 -0.60 17.35
C PHE A 227 4.12 -1.64 18.32
N ILE A 228 4.45 -1.23 19.54
CA ILE A 228 5.07 -2.14 20.53
C ILE A 228 4.11 -3.26 20.98
N ASN A 229 2.79 -2.99 20.91
CA ASN A 229 1.74 -3.98 21.21
C ASN A 229 1.23 -4.73 19.97
N LYS A 230 1.88 -4.58 18.81
CA LYS A 230 1.58 -5.36 17.58
C LYS A 230 0.16 -5.15 17.04
N ARG A 231 -0.47 -4.02 17.41
CA ARG A 231 -1.82 -3.65 16.99
C ARG A 231 -1.79 -2.98 15.62
N VAL A 232 -1.26 -3.72 14.66
CA VAL A 232 -1.01 -3.28 13.29
C VAL A 232 -1.51 -4.33 12.32
N TYR A 233 -1.77 -3.95 11.08
CA TYR A 233 -2.04 -4.90 10.01
C TYR A 233 -1.61 -4.34 8.65
N GLY A 234 -1.47 -5.22 7.66
CA GLY A 234 -1.04 -4.85 6.31
C GLY A 234 -2.19 -4.84 5.32
N VAL A 235 -2.17 -3.91 4.37
CA VAL A 235 -3.03 -3.91 3.18
C VAL A 235 -2.18 -3.76 1.91
N SER A 236 -2.48 -4.51 0.86
CA SER A 236 -1.64 -4.53 -0.35
C SER A 236 -1.80 -3.28 -1.22
N LYS A 237 -3.01 -2.70 -1.25
CA LYS A 237 -3.29 -1.55 -2.13
C LYS A 237 -4.33 -0.58 -1.58
N ASP A 238 -5.49 -1.08 -1.16
CA ASP A 238 -6.65 -0.28 -0.79
C ASP A 238 -6.70 -0.14 0.73
N ARG A 239 -7.33 0.92 1.23
CA ARG A 239 -7.55 1.14 2.67
C ARG A 239 -8.64 0.20 3.23
N ILE A 240 -8.42 -1.11 3.17
CA ILE A 240 -9.28 -2.12 3.80
C ILE A 240 -9.24 -1.92 5.32
N LYS A 241 -10.39 -1.65 5.93
CA LYS A 241 -10.56 -1.56 7.39
C LYS A 241 -10.84 -2.95 7.94
N LEU A 242 -10.05 -3.37 8.93
CA LEU A 242 -10.15 -4.67 9.58
C LEU A 242 -10.18 -4.49 11.09
N ASP A 243 -11.27 -4.92 11.71
CA ASP A 243 -11.44 -4.98 13.17
C ASP A 243 -11.68 -6.43 13.55
N PHE A 244 -10.69 -7.03 14.22
CA PHE A 244 -10.61 -8.46 14.52
C PHE A 244 -10.27 -8.66 15.99
N SER A 245 -11.10 -9.43 16.68
CA SER A 245 -10.90 -9.81 18.07
C SER A 245 -11.30 -11.25 18.36
N ILE A 246 -10.71 -11.81 19.42
CA ILE A 246 -11.10 -13.07 20.06
C ILE A 246 -11.27 -12.79 21.55
N ASP A 247 -12.45 -13.08 22.11
CA ASP A 247 -12.77 -12.82 23.52
C ASP A 247 -12.38 -11.38 23.94
N ASP A 248 -12.80 -10.40 23.14
CA ASP A 248 -12.53 -8.95 23.26
C ASP A 248 -11.04 -8.55 23.15
N THR A 249 -10.12 -9.50 22.99
CA THR A 249 -8.71 -9.24 22.70
C THR A 249 -8.54 -8.99 21.22
N ILE A 250 -8.06 -7.80 20.85
CA ILE A 250 -7.80 -7.44 19.45
C ILE A 250 -6.49 -8.03 18.91
N MET A 251 -6.35 -8.02 17.58
CA MET A 251 -5.14 -8.45 16.87
C MET A 251 -3.84 -7.92 17.51
N GLY A 252 -2.80 -8.76 17.53
CA GLY A 252 -1.52 -8.48 18.22
C GLY A 252 -1.50 -8.91 19.69
N GLY A 253 -2.67 -9.10 20.31
CA GLY A 253 -2.81 -9.54 21.70
C GLY A 253 -2.68 -11.05 21.91
N SER A 254 -2.89 -11.50 23.14
CA SER A 254 -2.89 -12.93 23.50
C SER A 254 -4.14 -13.30 24.30
N VAL A 255 -4.70 -14.48 24.02
CA VAL A 255 -5.85 -15.05 24.73
C VAL A 255 -5.47 -16.37 25.41
N THR A 256 -6.24 -16.77 26.42
CA THR A 256 -6.07 -18.09 27.05
C THR A 256 -6.80 -19.17 26.24
N PRO A 257 -6.22 -20.38 26.06
CA PRO A 257 -6.85 -21.44 25.31
C PRO A 257 -8.20 -21.83 25.91
N LYS A 258 -9.22 -21.87 25.05
CA LYS A 258 -10.62 -22.08 25.41
C LYS A 258 -11.37 -22.73 24.26
N LYS A 259 -12.25 -23.69 24.60
CA LYS A 259 -13.00 -24.47 23.60
C LYS A 259 -14.06 -23.65 22.85
N ASP A 260 -14.53 -22.59 23.50
CA ASP A 260 -15.64 -21.75 23.07
C ASP A 260 -15.26 -20.26 23.06
N SER A 261 -14.08 -19.92 22.52
CA SER A 261 -13.66 -18.54 22.29
C SER A 261 -14.54 -17.87 21.24
N LYS A 262 -14.90 -16.60 21.46
CA LYS A 262 -15.72 -15.81 20.52
C LYS A 262 -14.83 -15.01 19.57
N LEU A 263 -14.83 -15.37 18.28
CA LEU A 263 -14.22 -14.59 17.21
C LEU A 263 -15.22 -13.55 16.68
N VAL A 264 -14.79 -12.30 16.59
CA VAL A 264 -15.54 -11.21 15.95
C VAL A 264 -14.65 -10.54 14.91
N LEU A 265 -15.19 -10.38 13.70
CA LEU A 265 -14.51 -9.71 12.60
C LEU A 265 -15.47 -8.75 11.88
N ASN A 266 -15.06 -7.50 11.74
CA ASN A 266 -15.69 -6.50 10.88
C ASN A 266 -14.72 -6.09 9.77
N VAL A 267 -15.20 -6.16 8.53
CA VAL A 267 -14.43 -5.76 7.34
C VAL A 267 -15.20 -4.69 6.59
N GLU A 268 -14.51 -3.61 6.23
CA GLU A 268 -14.95 -2.63 5.24
C GLU A 268 -13.82 -2.44 4.21
N ALA A 269 -14.01 -2.95 3.00
CA ALA A 269 -13.06 -2.85 1.89
C ALA A 269 -13.37 -1.66 0.97
N SER A 270 -12.48 -1.39 0.01
CA SER A 270 -12.67 -0.34 -1.01
C SER A 270 -13.24 -0.86 -2.34
N ASN A 271 -13.39 -2.18 -2.45
CA ASN A 271 -14.03 -2.91 -3.54
C ASN A 271 -14.76 -4.14 -2.94
N ALA A 272 -15.50 -4.88 -3.77
CA ALA A 272 -16.18 -6.09 -3.37
C ALA A 272 -15.22 -7.08 -2.70
N ILE A 273 -15.57 -7.53 -1.51
CA ILE A 273 -14.88 -8.63 -0.84
C ILE A 273 -15.16 -9.89 -1.65
N ASP A 274 -14.10 -10.58 -2.05
CA ASP A 274 -14.18 -11.89 -2.69
C ASP A 274 -14.38 -12.97 -1.64
N ARG A 275 -13.44 -13.06 -0.70
CA ARG A 275 -13.42 -14.04 0.37
C ARG A 275 -12.66 -13.54 1.59
N ILE A 276 -12.97 -14.16 2.72
CA ILE A 276 -12.29 -13.99 4.00
C ILE A 276 -11.78 -15.35 4.43
N GLU A 277 -10.53 -15.43 4.86
CA GLU A 277 -9.89 -16.67 5.28
C GLU A 277 -9.55 -16.58 6.76
N ILE A 278 -9.99 -17.60 7.52
CA ILE A 278 -9.57 -17.81 8.90
C ILE A 278 -8.40 -18.80 8.87
N ILE A 279 -7.29 -18.41 9.50
CA ILE A 279 -6.04 -19.15 9.44
C ILE A 279 -5.60 -19.47 10.87
N GLU A 280 -5.37 -20.75 11.15
CA GLU A 280 -4.88 -21.28 12.43
C GLU A 280 -3.53 -21.95 12.18
N ASP A 281 -2.46 -21.51 12.86
CA ASP A 281 -1.11 -22.08 12.74
C ASP A 281 -0.64 -22.34 11.29
N ASN A 282 -0.85 -21.35 10.40
CA ASN A 282 -0.51 -21.40 8.97
C ASN A 282 -1.41 -22.25 8.08
N ILE A 283 -2.46 -22.84 8.65
CA ILE A 283 -3.45 -23.61 7.91
C ILE A 283 -4.70 -22.76 7.75
N THR A 284 -5.14 -22.53 6.50
CA THR A 284 -6.46 -21.94 6.25
C THR A 284 -7.53 -22.96 6.64
N THR A 285 -8.16 -22.78 7.79
CA THR A 285 -9.17 -23.70 8.32
C THR A 285 -10.57 -23.41 7.79
N GLU A 286 -10.82 -22.16 7.38
CA GLU A 286 -12.08 -21.77 6.75
C GLU A 286 -11.86 -20.71 5.68
N MET A 287 -12.51 -20.89 4.53
CA MET A 287 -12.64 -19.90 3.48
C MET A 287 -14.11 -19.49 3.37
N ILE A 288 -14.40 -18.25 3.76
CA ILE A 288 -15.73 -17.67 3.80
C ILE A 288 -15.92 -16.83 2.52
N PRO A 289 -16.64 -17.33 1.51
CA PRO A 289 -16.92 -16.54 0.31
C PRO A 289 -17.86 -15.40 0.66
N HIS A 290 -17.57 -14.21 0.13
CA HIS A 290 -18.51 -13.09 0.11
C HIS A 290 -19.00 -12.79 -1.31
N THR A 291 -18.25 -13.24 -2.32
CA THR A 291 -18.78 -13.46 -3.68
C THR A 291 -20.03 -14.32 -3.65
N SER A 292 -21.02 -13.96 -4.47
CA SER A 292 -22.35 -14.60 -4.57
C SER A 292 -23.30 -14.35 -3.40
N THR A 293 -22.95 -13.52 -2.42
CA THR A 293 -23.80 -13.26 -1.25
C THR A 293 -24.63 -11.97 -1.34
N TRP A 294 -24.34 -11.10 -2.32
CA TRP A 294 -24.94 -9.77 -2.43
C TRP A 294 -25.36 -9.40 -3.84
N GLU A 295 -24.79 -10.03 -4.88
CA GLU A 295 -24.93 -9.64 -6.29
C GLU A 295 -26.36 -9.77 -6.83
N LYS A 296 -27.16 -10.66 -6.24
CA LYS A 296 -28.58 -10.87 -6.60
C LYS A 296 -29.55 -10.10 -5.69
N LYS A 297 -29.05 -9.42 -4.66
CA LYS A 297 -29.92 -8.62 -3.78
C LYS A 297 -30.39 -7.39 -4.55
N ALA A 298 -31.66 -7.04 -4.37
CA ALA A 298 -32.17 -5.79 -4.91
C ALA A 298 -31.42 -4.61 -4.29
N LEU A 299 -31.15 -3.59 -5.10
CA LEU A 299 -30.61 -2.32 -4.64
C LEU A 299 -31.74 -1.47 -4.05
N ASP A 300 -31.43 -0.75 -2.99
CA ASP A 300 -32.36 0.19 -2.37
C ASP A 300 -32.59 1.42 -3.27
N LYS A 301 -33.72 2.12 -3.05
CA LYS A 301 -34.02 3.38 -3.76
C LYS A 301 -32.93 4.43 -3.57
N ASN A 302 -32.33 4.48 -2.37
CA ASN A 302 -31.14 5.26 -2.08
C ASN A 302 -30.02 4.29 -1.74
N VAL A 303 -29.02 4.19 -2.61
CA VAL A 303 -27.96 3.19 -2.52
C VAL A 303 -26.66 3.84 -2.07
N GLN A 304 -25.94 3.17 -1.15
CA GLN A 304 -24.57 3.49 -0.81
C GLN A 304 -23.62 2.54 -1.53
N PHE A 305 -22.63 3.08 -2.22
CA PHE A 305 -21.73 2.30 -3.07
C PHE A 305 -20.35 2.93 -3.22
N LYS A 306 -19.37 2.10 -3.57
CA LYS A 306 -18.02 2.52 -3.96
C LYS A 306 -17.78 2.26 -5.44
N PHE A 307 -17.07 3.16 -6.12
CA PHE A 307 -16.52 2.91 -7.46
C PHE A 307 -15.19 3.66 -7.64
N LYS A 308 -14.33 3.14 -8.52
CA LYS A 308 -13.01 3.71 -8.80
C LYS A 308 -13.00 4.48 -10.12
N ALA A 309 -12.40 5.66 -10.13
CA ALA A 309 -12.07 6.41 -11.34
C ALA A 309 -10.54 6.45 -11.52
N ASP A 310 -10.03 5.89 -12.62
CA ASP A 310 -8.61 5.82 -12.95
C ASP A 310 -8.27 6.62 -14.21
N PHE A 311 -7.12 7.29 -14.19
CA PHE A 311 -6.58 8.16 -15.23
C PHE A 311 -5.14 7.74 -15.55
N GLY A 312 -4.80 7.55 -16.84
CA GLY A 312 -3.39 7.30 -17.20
C GLY A 312 -3.09 6.51 -18.47
N TRP A 313 -4.08 5.99 -19.19
CA TRP A 313 -3.83 5.26 -20.45
C TRP A 313 -3.66 6.19 -21.66
N GLY A 314 -2.88 5.74 -22.65
CA GLY A 314 -2.61 6.42 -23.94
C GLY A 314 -1.94 7.79 -23.82
N PRO A 315 -1.47 8.41 -24.90
CA PRO A 315 -1.13 7.82 -26.19
C PRO A 315 0.09 6.88 -26.07
N ASP A 316 0.37 6.16 -27.16
CA ASP A 316 1.52 5.25 -27.22
C ASP A 316 2.82 6.04 -27.40
N ARG A 317 3.77 5.89 -26.46
CA ARG A 317 5.09 6.54 -26.51
C ARG A 317 5.95 6.13 -27.70
N ARG A 318 5.64 5.02 -28.39
CA ARG A 318 6.35 4.61 -29.61
C ARG A 318 6.00 5.50 -30.79
N ILE A 319 4.78 6.04 -30.79
CA ILE A 319 4.29 6.96 -31.81
C ILE A 319 4.57 8.40 -31.37
N PHE A 320 4.39 8.69 -30.08
CA PHE A 320 4.58 10.01 -29.49
C PHE A 320 5.62 9.99 -28.35
N PRO A 321 6.93 9.89 -28.67
CA PRO A 321 7.99 9.73 -27.68
C PRO A 321 8.13 10.92 -26.71
N ASP A 322 7.70 12.10 -27.16
CA ASP A 322 7.77 13.35 -26.39
C ASP A 322 6.66 13.49 -25.34
N ILE A 323 5.58 12.71 -25.45
CA ILE A 323 4.49 12.70 -24.48
C ILE A 323 4.88 11.84 -23.28
N LYS A 324 5.48 12.48 -22.27
CA LYS A 324 5.98 11.83 -21.04
C LYS A 324 4.94 11.81 -19.92
N SER A 325 4.03 12.78 -19.89
CA SER A 325 3.00 12.92 -18.87
C SER A 325 1.76 13.59 -19.44
N ARG A 326 0.66 13.52 -18.69
CA ARG A 326 -0.57 14.30 -18.93
C ARG A 326 -1.07 14.87 -17.61
N ASN A 327 -1.41 16.15 -17.65
CA ASN A 327 -2.19 16.80 -16.61
C ASN A 327 -3.68 16.63 -16.94
N TRP A 328 -4.47 16.37 -15.91
CA TRP A 328 -5.91 16.23 -15.99
C TRP A 328 -6.51 17.22 -15.02
N SER A 329 -7.42 18.07 -15.48
CA SER A 329 -8.23 18.89 -14.57
C SER A 329 -9.65 18.35 -14.59
N GLY A 330 -10.17 18.01 -13.42
CA GLY A 330 -11.47 17.38 -13.35
C GLY A 330 -12.28 17.69 -12.11
N SER A 331 -13.54 17.31 -12.16
CA SER A 331 -14.47 17.37 -11.05
C SER A 331 -15.42 16.20 -11.09
N LEU A 332 -15.94 15.84 -9.93
CA LEU A 332 -17.03 14.89 -9.79
C LEU A 332 -18.14 15.53 -8.99
N SER A 333 -19.38 15.36 -9.42
CA SER A 333 -20.57 15.78 -8.68
C SER A 333 -21.64 14.70 -8.71
N THR A 334 -22.48 14.69 -7.68
CA THR A 334 -23.58 13.74 -7.54
C THR A 334 -24.84 14.44 -7.06
N GLU A 335 -26.01 13.93 -7.45
CA GLU A 335 -27.30 14.35 -6.92
C GLU A 335 -27.56 13.80 -5.49
N GLY A 336 -26.67 12.93 -4.99
CA GLY A 336 -26.65 12.42 -3.63
C GLY A 336 -25.58 13.09 -2.76
N LYS A 337 -24.83 12.27 -2.03
CA LYS A 337 -23.72 12.69 -1.16
C LYS A 337 -22.46 11.87 -1.40
N ILE A 338 -21.31 12.53 -1.44
CA ILE A 338 -19.99 11.92 -1.35
C ILE A 338 -19.70 11.69 0.14
N LEU A 339 -19.57 10.42 0.53
CA LEU A 339 -19.29 10.01 1.90
C LEU A 339 -17.79 9.95 2.19
N SER A 340 -17.00 9.49 1.22
CA SER A 340 -15.55 9.44 1.33
C SER A 340 -14.89 9.44 -0.06
N ILE A 341 -13.62 9.89 -0.10
CA ILE A 341 -12.77 9.87 -1.30
C ILE A 341 -11.42 9.28 -0.89
N GLU A 342 -11.13 8.06 -1.31
CA GLU A 342 -9.81 7.46 -1.15
C GLU A 342 -8.93 7.82 -2.34
N LYS A 343 -7.70 8.27 -2.06
CA LYS A 343 -6.72 8.71 -3.05
C LYS A 343 -5.88 7.51 -3.52
N CYS A 344 -5.91 7.23 -4.82
CA CYS A 344 -5.12 6.16 -5.45
C CYS A 344 -3.96 6.77 -6.24
N TRP A 345 -3.02 7.39 -5.52
CA TRP A 345 -1.95 8.19 -6.13
C TRP A 345 -0.61 7.45 -6.14
N SER A 346 0.14 7.60 -7.22
CA SER A 346 1.42 6.95 -7.45
C SER A 346 2.55 7.92 -7.79
N ASN A 347 2.22 9.16 -8.15
CA ASN A 347 3.19 10.18 -8.55
C ASN A 347 2.94 11.52 -7.83
N PHE A 348 3.94 12.41 -7.86
CA PHE A 348 3.80 13.80 -7.40
C PHE A 348 2.81 14.59 -8.26
N GLY A 349 2.33 15.73 -7.73
CA GLY A 349 1.55 16.70 -8.50
C GLY A 349 0.06 16.40 -8.58
N GLN A 350 -0.46 15.56 -7.68
CA GLN A 350 -1.89 15.31 -7.54
C GLN A 350 -2.48 16.30 -6.53
N ARG A 351 -3.73 16.69 -6.72
CA ARG A 351 -4.44 17.58 -5.81
C ARG A 351 -5.92 17.23 -5.77
N LEU A 352 -6.49 17.26 -4.57
CA LEU A 352 -7.94 17.18 -4.33
C LEU A 352 -8.34 18.44 -3.54
N TYR A 353 -9.33 19.18 -4.02
CA TYR A 353 -9.74 20.46 -3.44
C TYR A 353 -11.21 20.74 -3.73
N ASP A 354 -11.73 21.83 -3.15
CA ASP A 354 -13.15 22.21 -3.23
C ASP A 354 -14.10 21.03 -2.91
N VAL A 355 -13.74 20.21 -1.91
CA VAL A 355 -14.54 19.06 -1.50
C VAL A 355 -15.74 19.54 -0.69
N THR A 356 -16.92 19.16 -1.14
CA THR A 356 -18.22 19.42 -0.52
C THR A 356 -18.97 18.11 -0.34
N ASP A 357 -20.13 18.16 0.32
CA ASP A 357 -20.98 16.97 0.52
C ASP A 357 -21.42 16.29 -0.78
N ASN A 358 -21.38 16.95 -1.93
CA ASN A 358 -21.90 16.40 -3.20
C ASN A 358 -21.01 16.66 -4.42
N SER A 359 -19.85 17.29 -4.24
CA SER A 359 -18.90 17.53 -5.33
C SER A 359 -17.47 17.69 -4.85
N CYS A 360 -16.52 17.46 -5.75
CA CYS A 360 -15.10 17.74 -5.54
C CYS A 360 -14.42 18.15 -6.85
N LYS A 361 -13.27 18.81 -6.75
CA LYS A 361 -12.37 19.08 -7.87
C LYS A 361 -11.01 18.44 -7.63
N PHE A 362 -10.34 18.11 -8.72
CA PHE A 362 -9.02 17.51 -8.66
C PHE A 362 -8.17 17.91 -9.85
N ASP A 363 -6.86 17.93 -9.62
CA ASP A 363 -5.86 17.97 -10.67
C ASP A 363 -4.98 16.73 -10.51
N LEU A 364 -4.80 15.97 -11.58
CA LEU A 364 -3.95 14.77 -11.59
C LEU A 364 -2.84 14.94 -12.62
N THR A 365 -1.69 14.35 -12.35
CA THR A 365 -0.59 14.24 -13.30
C THR A 365 -0.22 12.77 -13.47
N SER A 366 -0.60 12.18 -14.60
CA SER A 366 -0.25 10.80 -14.94
C SER A 366 1.04 10.75 -15.77
N TYR A 367 1.90 9.76 -15.52
CA TYR A 367 3.16 9.57 -16.24
C TYR A 367 3.11 8.34 -17.15
N LYS A 368 3.79 8.43 -18.29
CA LYS A 368 3.87 7.34 -19.26
C LYS A 368 5.18 6.58 -19.06
N THR A 369 5.11 5.29 -18.75
CA THR A 369 6.31 4.49 -18.49
C THR A 369 7.11 4.26 -19.77
N THR A 370 8.44 4.20 -19.68
CA THR A 370 9.34 3.87 -20.81
C THR A 370 9.31 2.37 -21.14
N ALA A 371 8.77 1.54 -20.25
CA ALA A 371 8.64 0.09 -20.41
C ALA A 371 7.67 -0.34 -21.52
N THR A 372 6.91 0.61 -22.10
CA THR A 372 6.02 0.41 -23.26
C THR A 372 6.76 0.10 -24.57
N GLY A 373 8.10 -0.01 -24.56
CA GLY A 373 8.95 -0.17 -25.75
C GLY A 373 8.84 -1.51 -26.51
N LYS A 374 8.04 -2.48 -26.04
CA LYS A 374 7.85 -3.78 -26.72
C LYS A 374 6.37 -3.99 -27.06
N TRP A 375 6.07 -4.32 -28.32
CA TRP A 375 4.69 -4.52 -28.82
C TRP A 375 3.90 -5.61 -28.09
N MET A 376 4.58 -6.56 -27.44
CA MET A 376 4.01 -7.64 -26.63
C MET A 376 4.73 -7.80 -25.27
N GLY A 377 5.30 -6.72 -24.72
CA GLY A 377 5.98 -6.75 -23.41
C GLY A 377 5.06 -6.37 -22.25
N PRO A 378 5.37 -6.80 -21.01
CA PRO A 378 4.70 -6.27 -19.83
C PRO A 378 4.92 -4.75 -19.76
N SER A 379 3.83 -4.00 -19.88
CA SER A 379 3.82 -2.54 -19.69
C SER A 379 3.20 -2.25 -18.34
N ALA A 380 4.03 -1.90 -17.36
CA ALA A 380 3.52 -1.34 -16.12
C ALA A 380 2.92 0.03 -16.46
N VAL A 381 1.59 0.11 -16.57
CA VAL A 381 0.88 1.39 -16.65
C VAL A 381 0.66 1.85 -15.23
N THR A 382 1.23 2.98 -14.87
CA THR A 382 0.93 3.65 -13.61
C THR A 382 -0.23 4.60 -13.85
N THR A 383 -1.31 4.42 -13.09
CA THR A 383 -2.48 5.30 -13.13
C THR A 383 -2.59 6.10 -11.86
N GLU A 384 -3.31 7.20 -11.95
CA GLU A 384 -3.72 8.04 -10.83
C GLU A 384 -5.24 7.97 -10.72
N GLY A 385 -5.80 8.08 -9.53
CA GLY A 385 -7.25 7.98 -9.41
C GLY A 385 -7.80 8.16 -8.01
N PHE A 386 -9.08 7.85 -7.91
CA PHE A 386 -9.87 7.95 -6.69
C PHE A 386 -10.83 6.78 -6.56
N ILE A 387 -11.09 6.34 -5.33
CA ILE A 387 -12.26 5.52 -5.01
C ILE A 387 -13.25 6.41 -4.29
N PHE A 388 -14.41 6.62 -4.91
CA PHE A 388 -15.50 7.41 -4.36
C PHE A 388 -16.47 6.49 -3.64
N GLU A 389 -16.85 6.86 -2.42
CA GLU A 389 -18.01 6.32 -1.74
C GLU A 389 -19.15 7.32 -1.80
N ILE A 390 -20.29 6.91 -2.36
CA ILE A 390 -21.43 7.80 -2.62
C ILE A 390 -22.71 7.16 -2.07
N SER A 391 -23.59 7.99 -1.50
CA SER A 391 -24.98 7.65 -1.23
C SER A 391 -25.89 8.48 -2.13
N ALA A 392 -26.63 7.85 -3.04
CA ALA A 392 -27.48 8.56 -3.99
C ALA A 392 -28.73 7.75 -4.39
N PRO A 393 -29.81 8.40 -4.86
CA PRO A 393 -30.94 7.69 -5.43
C PRO A 393 -30.51 6.83 -6.63
N ILE A 394 -31.05 5.62 -6.77
CA ILE A 394 -30.65 4.68 -7.84
C ILE A 394 -30.94 5.22 -9.24
N ASP A 395 -31.98 6.06 -9.37
CA ASP A 395 -32.41 6.70 -10.62
C ASP A 395 -31.77 8.10 -10.83
N SER A 396 -30.84 8.51 -9.95
CA SER A 396 -30.13 9.78 -10.07
C SER A 396 -28.88 9.67 -10.94
N PHE A 397 -28.14 10.77 -11.04
CA PHE A 397 -26.92 10.85 -11.84
C PHE A 397 -25.65 11.20 -11.04
N ILE A 398 -24.52 10.77 -11.60
CA ILE A 398 -23.17 11.24 -11.28
C ILE A 398 -22.61 11.92 -12.54
N THR A 399 -22.01 13.09 -12.36
CA THR A 399 -21.36 13.83 -13.44
C THR A 399 -19.86 13.91 -13.16
N LEU A 400 -19.06 13.36 -14.06
CA LEU A 400 -17.62 13.54 -14.12
C LEU A 400 -17.33 14.59 -15.19
N THR A 401 -16.60 15.65 -14.85
CA THR A 401 -16.11 16.63 -15.83
C THR A 401 -14.60 16.50 -15.92
N VAL A 402 -14.05 16.39 -17.12
CA VAL A 402 -12.59 16.31 -17.35
C VAL A 402 -12.23 17.22 -18.51
N ASP A 403 -11.27 18.11 -18.27
CA ASP A 403 -10.75 19.07 -19.24
C ASP A 403 -11.88 19.84 -19.98
N GLY A 404 -12.94 20.19 -19.23
CA GLY A 404 -14.11 20.92 -19.72
C GLY A 404 -15.21 20.07 -20.37
N LYS A 405 -15.00 18.75 -20.54
CA LYS A 405 -16.00 17.84 -21.10
C LYS A 405 -16.77 17.11 -20.00
N GLU A 406 -18.09 17.14 -20.07
CA GLU A 406 -18.97 16.50 -19.09
C GLU A 406 -19.38 15.08 -19.52
N TYR A 407 -19.35 14.17 -18.57
CA TYR A 407 -19.79 12.79 -18.70
C TYR A 407 -20.79 12.48 -17.60
N LYS A 408 -22.04 12.25 -17.99
CA LYS A 408 -23.16 11.99 -17.07
C LYS A 408 -23.50 10.50 -17.06
N PHE A 409 -23.59 9.91 -15.88
CA PHE A 409 -23.84 8.48 -15.66
C PHE A 409 -25.05 8.30 -14.76
N GLU A 410 -25.98 7.43 -15.15
CA GLU A 410 -27.04 6.98 -14.24
C GLU A 410 -26.41 6.10 -13.15
N VAL A 411 -26.85 6.28 -11.90
CA VAL A 411 -26.30 5.51 -10.77
C VAL A 411 -26.52 4.01 -10.99
N LYS A 412 -27.71 3.60 -11.47
CA LYS A 412 -28.01 2.20 -11.80
C LYS A 412 -27.03 1.57 -12.79
N GLU A 413 -26.60 2.34 -13.78
CA GLU A 413 -25.71 1.88 -14.85
C GLU A 413 -24.30 1.55 -14.36
N LEU A 414 -23.85 2.19 -13.26
CA LEU A 414 -22.54 1.93 -12.67
C LEU A 414 -22.44 0.52 -12.08
N PHE A 415 -23.57 -0.09 -11.69
CA PHE A 415 -23.61 -1.46 -11.15
C PHE A 415 -23.61 -2.54 -12.23
N GLU A 416 -23.76 -2.20 -13.50
CA GLU A 416 -23.83 -3.19 -14.57
C GLU A 416 -22.41 -3.65 -14.96
N SER A 417 -21.54 -2.71 -15.30
CA SER A 417 -20.18 -2.98 -15.79
C SER A 417 -19.23 -1.79 -15.56
N SER A 418 -17.94 -2.01 -15.79
CA SER A 418 -16.97 -0.92 -15.91
C SER A 418 -17.16 -0.17 -17.23
N ARG A 419 -16.74 1.10 -17.26
CA ARG A 419 -16.79 1.96 -18.45
C ARG A 419 -15.41 2.52 -18.78
N LEU A 420 -15.12 2.63 -20.08
CA LEU A 420 -13.98 3.35 -20.60
C LEU A 420 -14.48 4.61 -21.30
N ILE A 421 -13.86 5.75 -20.96
CA ILE A 421 -14.13 7.04 -21.59
C ILE A 421 -12.88 7.37 -22.42
N PRO A 422 -12.92 7.15 -23.74
CA PRO A 422 -11.83 7.50 -24.63
C PRO A 422 -11.95 8.97 -25.06
N LEU A 423 -10.84 9.69 -25.04
CA LEU A 423 -10.75 11.06 -25.53
C LEU A 423 -10.36 11.03 -27.01
N LEU A 424 -11.30 10.58 -27.85
CA LEU A 424 -11.08 10.31 -29.27
C LEU A 424 -10.84 11.58 -30.09
N GLU A 425 -11.57 12.66 -29.79
CA GLU A 425 -11.39 13.97 -30.45
C GLU A 425 -9.95 14.47 -30.31
N GLU A 426 -9.38 14.39 -29.10
CA GLU A 426 -7.96 14.72 -28.87
C GLU A 426 -7.01 13.80 -29.65
N ALA A 427 -7.34 12.52 -29.78
CA ALA A 427 -6.52 11.57 -30.55
C ALA A 427 -6.56 11.86 -32.06
N GLU A 428 -7.72 12.27 -32.58
CA GLU A 428 -7.92 12.69 -33.96
C GLU A 428 -7.10 13.95 -34.26
N GLU A 429 -7.16 14.95 -33.40
CA GLU A 429 -6.35 16.17 -33.50
C GLU A 429 -4.86 15.84 -33.46
N LEU A 430 -4.43 15.05 -32.47
CA LEU A 430 -3.02 14.67 -32.30
C LEU A 430 -2.46 13.94 -33.53
N LEU A 431 -3.21 12.98 -34.09
CA LEU A 431 -2.80 12.23 -35.28
C LEU A 431 -2.81 13.10 -36.55
N LYS A 432 -3.79 13.99 -36.69
CA LYS A 432 -3.88 14.92 -37.81
C LYS A 432 -2.73 15.93 -37.78
N GLU A 433 -2.39 16.49 -36.64
CA GLU A 433 -1.32 17.48 -36.52
C GLU A 433 0.07 16.87 -36.78
N ASN A 434 0.31 15.66 -36.28
CA ASN A 434 1.65 15.04 -36.36
C ASN A 434 1.87 14.25 -37.65
N PHE A 435 0.81 13.71 -38.28
CA PHE A 435 0.93 12.80 -39.43
C PHE A 435 -0.03 13.12 -40.59
N ASN A 436 -0.87 14.16 -40.48
CA ASN A 436 -1.98 14.42 -41.40
C ASN A 436 -2.89 13.19 -41.59
N PHE A 437 -3.04 12.39 -40.55
CA PHE A 437 -3.80 11.14 -40.57
C PHE A 437 -5.26 11.39 -40.23
N THR A 438 -6.14 11.30 -41.23
CA THR A 438 -7.57 11.66 -41.11
C THR A 438 -8.53 10.53 -41.41
N GLU A 439 -8.10 9.49 -42.12
CA GLU A 439 -8.96 8.39 -42.53
C GLU A 439 -8.22 7.05 -42.52
N TYR A 440 -8.91 6.01 -42.07
CA TYR A 440 -8.44 4.64 -42.06
C TYR A 440 -9.62 3.70 -41.89
N TYR A 441 -9.49 2.47 -42.40
CA TYR A 441 -10.58 1.49 -42.38
C TYR A 441 -10.84 0.88 -40.98
N ARG A 442 -9.95 1.11 -40.00
CA ARG A 442 -10.12 0.72 -38.59
C ARG A 442 -9.96 1.91 -37.66
N THR A 443 -10.61 1.83 -36.51
CA THR A 443 -10.50 2.84 -35.45
C THR A 443 -9.23 2.70 -34.59
N ASP A 444 -8.47 1.59 -34.75
CA ASP A 444 -7.27 1.27 -33.98
C ASP A 444 -6.27 2.43 -33.82
N PRO A 445 -5.94 3.23 -34.87
CA PRO A 445 -4.99 4.34 -34.72
C PRO A 445 -5.44 5.38 -33.70
N TRP A 446 -6.71 5.81 -33.77
CA TRP A 446 -7.28 6.75 -32.81
C TRP A 446 -7.48 6.11 -31.44
N TRP A 447 -8.00 4.88 -31.39
CA TRP A 447 -8.23 4.19 -30.13
C TRP A 447 -6.94 3.96 -29.35
N HIS A 448 -5.87 3.45 -29.98
CA HIS A 448 -4.60 3.17 -29.29
C HIS A 448 -3.91 4.43 -28.80
N ASN A 449 -4.13 5.57 -29.47
CA ASN A 449 -3.53 6.85 -29.11
C ASN A 449 -4.44 7.76 -28.28
N ALA A 450 -5.71 7.42 -28.11
CA ALA A 450 -6.58 8.16 -27.22
C ALA A 450 -6.13 8.01 -25.76
N TYR A 451 -6.14 9.12 -25.06
CA TYR A 451 -6.17 9.10 -23.61
C TYR A 451 -7.46 8.44 -23.13
N LYS A 452 -7.40 7.69 -22.02
CA LYS A 452 -8.57 6.99 -21.50
C LYS A 452 -8.69 7.15 -20.00
N ILE A 453 -9.93 7.27 -19.57
CA ILE A 453 -10.36 7.23 -18.18
C ILE A 453 -11.15 5.94 -18.00
N LYS A 454 -10.96 5.26 -16.87
CA LYS A 454 -11.71 4.06 -16.52
C LYS A 454 -12.56 4.33 -15.29
N LEU A 455 -13.86 4.05 -15.40
CA LEU A 455 -14.74 3.92 -14.25
C LEU A 455 -14.95 2.43 -13.98
N SER A 456 -14.54 1.97 -12.80
CA SER A 456 -14.77 0.60 -12.37
C SER A 456 -16.22 0.38 -12.01
N LYS A 457 -16.68 -0.88 -12.12
CA LYS A 457 -18.02 -1.29 -11.72
C LYS A 457 -18.27 -0.90 -10.26
N ALA A 458 -19.41 -0.30 -9.97
CA ALA A 458 -19.81 0.06 -8.61
C ALA A 458 -20.11 -1.17 -7.77
N VAL A 459 -19.82 -1.06 -6.47
CA VAL A 459 -20.06 -2.09 -5.46
C VAL A 459 -20.92 -1.50 -4.36
N PRO A 460 -22.10 -2.07 -4.06
CA PRO A 460 -22.95 -1.59 -2.97
C PRO A 460 -22.33 -1.90 -1.61
N VAL A 461 -22.77 -1.22 -0.55
CA VAL A 461 -22.30 -1.43 0.84
C VAL A 461 -22.33 -2.89 1.26
N SER A 462 -23.33 -3.65 0.84
CA SER A 462 -23.46 -5.09 1.12
C SER A 462 -22.36 -5.95 0.48
N GLY A 463 -21.68 -5.43 -0.55
CA GLY A 463 -20.60 -6.12 -1.27
C GLY A 463 -19.20 -5.81 -0.75
N TYR A 464 -18.97 -4.62 -0.20
CA TYR A 464 -17.67 -4.24 0.37
C TYR A 464 -17.62 -4.26 1.90
N THR A 465 -18.71 -4.63 2.58
CA THR A 465 -18.73 -4.83 4.04
C THR A 465 -19.12 -6.26 4.41
N ARG A 466 -18.54 -6.77 5.51
CA ARG A 466 -18.92 -8.06 6.08
C ARG A 466 -18.62 -8.10 7.58
N ARG A 467 -19.60 -8.52 8.37
CA ARG A 467 -19.42 -8.91 9.78
C ARG A 467 -19.49 -10.42 9.91
N ILE A 468 -18.59 -10.99 10.71
CA ILE A 468 -18.54 -12.40 11.08
C ILE A 468 -18.46 -12.49 12.61
N GLU A 469 -19.32 -13.31 13.19
CA GLU A 469 -19.24 -13.71 14.59
C GLU A 469 -19.33 -15.23 14.64
N LYS A 470 -18.38 -15.88 15.31
CA LYS A 470 -18.37 -17.34 15.45
C LYS A 470 -17.67 -17.78 16.73
N THR A 471 -17.99 -19.00 17.15
CA THR A 471 -17.24 -19.70 18.20
C THR A 471 -16.13 -20.52 17.56
N ILE A 472 -14.93 -20.48 18.14
CA ILE A 472 -13.77 -21.26 17.73
C ILE A 472 -13.16 -21.97 18.94
N ASP A 473 -12.49 -23.10 18.68
CA ASP A 473 -11.72 -23.83 19.69
C ASP A 473 -10.25 -23.40 19.60
N THR A 474 -9.76 -22.68 20.61
CA THR A 474 -8.38 -22.22 20.66
C THR A 474 -7.47 -23.17 21.44
N THR A 475 -7.95 -24.32 21.93
CA THR A 475 -7.20 -25.15 22.89
C THR A 475 -5.93 -25.81 22.36
N ASN A 476 -5.82 -26.03 21.04
CA ASN A 476 -4.70 -26.78 20.43
C ASN A 476 -4.01 -26.01 19.30
N ILE A 477 -4.10 -24.68 19.31
CA ILE A 477 -3.49 -23.81 18.30
C ILE A 477 -2.65 -22.74 18.98
N SER A 478 -1.65 -22.20 18.28
CA SER A 478 -0.74 -21.17 18.80
C SER A 478 -1.16 -19.76 18.40
N ASN A 479 -1.80 -19.60 17.24
CA ASN A 479 -2.30 -18.31 16.77
C ASN A 479 -3.47 -18.42 15.79
N VAL A 480 -4.29 -17.38 15.76
CA VAL A 480 -5.37 -17.18 14.77
C VAL A 480 -5.13 -15.86 14.05
N ARG A 481 -5.26 -15.85 12.72
CA ARG A 481 -5.21 -14.65 11.90
C ARG A 481 -6.24 -14.68 10.78
N VAL A 482 -6.46 -13.52 10.17
CA VAL A 482 -7.42 -13.32 9.09
C VAL A 482 -6.73 -12.76 7.86
N ARG A 483 -7.07 -13.30 6.70
CA ARG A 483 -6.73 -12.73 5.40
C ARG A 483 -8.00 -12.37 4.65
N VAL A 484 -8.05 -11.17 4.09
CA VAL A 484 -9.20 -10.67 3.30
C VAL A 484 -8.75 -10.47 1.86
N TRP A 485 -9.54 -10.92 0.90
CA TRP A 485 -9.32 -10.71 -0.52
C TRP A 485 -10.45 -9.89 -1.13
N GLN A 486 -10.11 -8.93 -1.98
CA GLN A 486 -11.04 -8.21 -2.84
C GLN A 486 -11.06 -8.84 -4.25
N LYS A 487 -12.18 -8.68 -4.97
CA LYS A 487 -12.34 -9.20 -6.34
C LYS A 487 -11.36 -8.61 -7.36
N ASP A 488 -10.77 -7.46 -7.05
CA ASP A 488 -9.80 -6.76 -7.88
C ASP A 488 -8.35 -7.00 -7.42
N GLY A 489 -8.13 -8.07 -6.66
CA GLY A 489 -6.81 -8.53 -6.21
C GLY A 489 -6.22 -7.77 -5.03
N GLY A 490 -6.94 -6.81 -4.44
CA GLY A 490 -6.54 -6.22 -3.15
C GLY A 490 -6.60 -7.24 -2.02
N ALA A 491 -5.73 -7.10 -1.02
CA ALA A 491 -5.69 -7.99 0.13
C ALA A 491 -5.35 -7.26 1.43
N ALA A 492 -5.80 -7.81 2.55
CA ALA A 492 -5.38 -7.42 3.90
C ALA A 492 -4.95 -8.64 4.71
N TRP A 493 -3.95 -8.45 5.57
CA TRP A 493 -3.45 -9.46 6.50
C TRP A 493 -3.50 -8.91 7.91
N SER A 494 -4.31 -9.50 8.79
CA SER A 494 -4.33 -9.12 10.20
C SER A 494 -3.03 -9.55 10.88
N SER A 495 -2.60 -8.82 11.90
CA SER A 495 -1.70 -9.42 12.89
C SER A 495 -2.38 -10.63 13.55
N PRO A 496 -1.63 -11.64 14.00
CA PRO A 496 -2.20 -12.77 14.72
C PRO A 496 -2.71 -12.35 16.10
N ILE A 497 -3.73 -13.06 16.59
CA ILE A 497 -4.01 -13.18 18.02
C ILE A 497 -3.35 -14.48 18.49
N PHE A 498 -2.49 -14.39 19.50
CA PHE A 498 -1.73 -15.52 20.02
C PHE A 498 -2.51 -16.25 21.12
N VAL A 499 -2.30 -17.54 21.30
CA VAL A 499 -2.93 -18.35 22.34
C VAL A 499 -1.88 -18.78 23.37
N LYS A 500 -2.15 -18.57 24.67
CA LYS A 500 -1.22 -18.84 25.79
C LYS A 500 -1.86 -19.46 27.02
#